data_AF-X8BG27-F1
#
_entry.id   AF-X8BG27-F1
#
_cell.length_a   1.000
_cell.length_b   1.000
_cell.length_c   1.000
_cell.angle_alpha   90.00
_cell.angle_beta   90.00
_cell.angle_gamma   90.00
#
_symmetry.space_group_name_H-M   'P 1'
#
loop_
_entity.id
_entity.type
_entity.pdbx_description
1 polymer ?
#
loop_
_entity_poly.entity_id
_entity_poly.type
_entity_poly.pdbx_seq_one_letter_code
_entity_poly.pdbx_strand_id
1 'polypeptide(L)'
;MVLTGVNSARDAVYALPAQRPTYIAHDLRSLHHNAVELEVAPQSVWRVDARDGTLTVSTNGDDNAGDGLSVVRAVAWAVWDAQLDAAHIRIQAADEQARNALKRWSLLSGVID
;
A
#
# COMPACT_ATOMS: atom_id res chain seq x y z
N MET A 1 -10.16 0.63 8.15
CA MET A 1 -10.93 0.87 6.92
C MET A 1 -11.12 -0.45 6.18
N VAL A 2 -12.33 -0.73 5.71
CA VAL A 2 -12.64 -1.91 4.89
C VAL A 2 -12.87 -1.48 3.44
N LEU A 3 -12.32 -2.22 2.48
CA LEU A 3 -12.36 -1.89 1.04
C LEU A 3 -13.67 -2.32 0.34
N THR A 4 -14.71 -2.66 1.09
CA THR A 4 -16.07 -2.89 0.58
C THR A 4 -16.92 -1.61 0.51
N GLY A 5 -16.38 -0.46 0.94
CA GLY A 5 -17.06 0.83 1.00
C GLY A 5 -16.71 1.76 -0.17
N VAL A 6 -16.91 3.07 0.04
CA VAL A 6 -16.73 4.13 -0.96
C VAL A 6 -15.25 4.48 -1.22
N ASN A 7 -14.35 4.16 -0.28
CA ASN A 7 -12.92 4.46 -0.39
C ASN A 7 -12.13 3.26 -0.93
N SER A 8 -11.32 3.51 -1.96
CA SER A 8 -10.42 2.55 -2.57
C SER A 8 -9.09 2.43 -1.80
N ALA A 9 -8.29 1.41 -2.15
CA ALA A 9 -6.93 1.26 -1.63
C ALA A 9 -6.06 2.50 -1.95
N ARG A 10 -6.29 3.12 -3.11
CA ARG A 10 -5.61 4.35 -3.53
C ARG A 10 -5.97 5.52 -2.62
N ASP A 11 -7.23 5.68 -2.27
CA ASP A 11 -7.68 6.75 -1.37
C ASP A 11 -7.06 6.59 0.03
N ALA A 12 -6.89 5.34 0.50
CA ALA A 12 -6.19 5.04 1.75
C ALA A 12 -4.72 5.52 1.70
N VAL A 13 -4.01 5.16 0.63
CA VAL A 13 -2.57 5.48 0.46
C VAL A 13 -2.36 6.99 0.43
N TYR A 14 -3.17 7.72 -0.34
CA TYR A 14 -3.06 9.17 -0.51
C TYR A 14 -3.85 9.99 0.54
N ALA A 15 -4.35 9.36 1.60
CA ALA A 15 -5.15 10.03 2.62
C ALA A 15 -4.36 11.14 3.34
N LEU A 16 -5.02 12.28 3.53
CA LEU A 16 -4.54 13.36 4.39
C LEU A 16 -4.34 12.84 5.82
N PRO A 17 -3.42 13.42 6.64
CA PRO A 17 -3.10 12.92 7.98
C PRO A 17 -4.31 12.64 8.87
N ALA A 18 -5.33 13.51 8.84
CA ALA A 18 -6.55 13.37 9.63
C ALA A 18 -7.48 12.21 9.17
N GLN A 19 -7.23 11.62 8.00
CA GLN A 19 -8.04 10.56 7.39
C GLN A 19 -7.28 9.24 7.26
N ARG A 20 -6.03 9.17 7.75
CA ARG A 20 -5.19 7.96 7.64
C ARG A 20 -5.74 6.85 8.54
N PRO A 21 -6.19 5.72 7.98
CA PRO A 21 -6.70 4.62 8.80
C PRO A 21 -5.55 3.85 9.46
N THR A 22 -5.70 3.50 10.74
CA THR A 22 -4.72 2.65 11.45
C THR A 22 -4.67 1.23 10.88
N TYR A 23 -5.80 0.72 10.38
CA TYR A 23 -5.93 -0.64 9.84
C TYR A 23 -6.56 -0.60 8.44
N ILE A 24 -6.07 -1.42 7.51
CA ILE A 24 -6.66 -1.63 6.19
C ILE A 24 -7.00 -3.11 6.05
N ALA A 25 -8.25 -3.41 5.70
CA ALA A 25 -8.79 -4.77 5.60
C ALA A 25 -9.66 -4.92 4.35
N HIS A 26 -9.79 -6.15 3.86
CA HIS A 26 -10.57 -6.42 2.64
C HIS A 26 -12.07 -6.19 2.91
N ASP A 27 -12.56 -6.74 4.01
CA ASP A 27 -13.95 -6.63 4.44
C ASP A 27 -14.08 -6.96 5.94
N LEU A 28 -15.31 -6.93 6.47
CA LEU A 28 -15.56 -7.17 7.89
C LEU A 28 -15.17 -8.58 8.37
N ARG A 29 -14.95 -9.57 7.47
CA ARG A 29 -14.42 -10.89 7.86
C ARG A 29 -13.01 -10.80 8.44
N SER A 30 -12.28 -9.72 8.15
CA SER A 30 -10.97 -9.44 8.75
C SER A 30 -11.03 -9.14 10.24
N LEU A 31 -12.20 -8.94 10.86
CA LEU A 31 -12.33 -8.86 12.33
C LEU A 31 -11.86 -10.14 13.06
N HIS A 32 -11.75 -11.26 12.33
CA HIS A 32 -11.21 -12.52 12.85
C HIS A 32 -9.72 -12.71 12.57
N HIS A 33 -9.08 -11.80 11.83
CA HIS A 33 -7.62 -11.81 11.62
C HIS A 33 -6.93 -11.01 12.71
N ASN A 34 -5.64 -11.31 12.94
CA ASN A 34 -4.88 -10.63 13.98
C ASN A 34 -4.77 -9.14 13.64
N ALA A 35 -5.08 -8.25 14.58
CA ALA A 35 -5.04 -6.81 14.36
C ALA A 35 -3.66 -6.31 13.90
N VAL A 36 -2.58 -7.00 14.30
CA VAL A 36 -1.20 -6.72 13.87
C VAL A 36 -1.00 -6.97 12.36
N GLU A 37 -1.72 -7.94 11.79
CA GLU A 37 -1.64 -8.24 10.35
C GLU A 37 -2.36 -7.19 9.50
N LEU A 38 -3.31 -6.46 10.10
CA LEU A 38 -4.14 -5.45 9.42
C LEU A 38 -3.56 -4.03 9.52
N GLU A 39 -2.56 -3.83 10.37
CA GLU A 39 -1.96 -2.53 10.65
C GLU A 39 -1.20 -1.98 9.45
N VAL A 40 -1.31 -0.67 9.23
CA VAL A 40 -0.51 0.03 8.23
C VAL A 40 0.91 0.22 8.77
N ALA A 41 1.75 -0.79 8.52
CA ALA A 41 3.13 -0.87 8.98
C ALA A 41 4.03 -1.50 7.88
N PRO A 42 5.37 -1.41 8.01
CA PRO A 42 6.29 -2.12 7.12
C PRO A 42 5.95 -3.61 7.08
N GLN A 43 5.87 -4.17 5.87
CA GLN A 43 5.57 -5.58 5.66
C GLN A 43 6.85 -6.30 5.20
N SER A 44 7.24 -7.39 5.86
CA SER A 44 8.50 -8.10 5.57
C SER A 44 8.63 -8.58 4.11
N VAL A 45 7.50 -8.91 3.48
CA VAL A 45 7.40 -9.36 2.08
C VAL A 45 7.72 -8.24 1.08
N TRP A 46 7.53 -6.97 1.47
CA TRP A 46 7.66 -5.81 0.59
C TRP A 46 8.78 -4.89 1.05
N ARG A 47 9.71 -4.57 0.16
CA ARG A 47 10.67 -3.47 0.37
C ARG A 47 10.18 -2.25 -0.41
N VAL A 48 10.04 -1.13 0.29
CA VAL A 48 9.69 0.15 -0.32
C VAL A 48 10.82 1.14 -0.06
N ASP A 49 11.43 1.62 -1.14
CA ASP A 49 12.51 2.59 -1.09
C ASP A 49 12.01 3.95 -1.59
N ALA A 50 12.13 4.98 -0.76
CA ALA A 50 11.76 6.35 -1.10
C ALA A 50 12.98 7.15 -1.57
N ARG A 51 12.95 7.65 -2.80
CA ARG A 51 13.97 8.56 -3.36
C ARG A 51 13.34 9.62 -4.24
N ASP A 52 13.65 10.89 -3.98
CA ASP A 52 13.27 12.03 -4.83
C ASP A 52 11.77 12.07 -5.18
N GLY A 53 10.90 11.80 -4.20
CA GLY A 53 9.45 11.74 -4.40
C GLY A 53 8.95 10.52 -5.19
N THR A 54 9.81 9.52 -5.41
CA THR A 54 9.46 8.24 -6.03
C THR A 54 9.61 7.12 -5.01
N LEU A 55 8.53 6.37 -4.80
CA LEU A 55 8.52 5.13 -4.04
C LEU A 55 8.72 3.95 -5.00
N THR A 56 9.85 3.28 -4.85
CA THR A 56 10.14 2.05 -5.59
C THR A 56 9.77 0.85 -4.73
N VAL A 57 8.82 0.04 -5.17
CA VAL A 57 8.35 -1.15 -4.47
C VAL A 57 8.97 -2.39 -5.09
N SER A 58 9.52 -3.25 -4.25
CA SER A 58 10.11 -4.53 -4.62
C SER A 58 9.68 -5.65 -3.67
N THR A 59 9.73 -6.88 -4.16
CA THR A 59 9.37 -8.07 -3.39
C THR A 59 10.63 -8.70 -2.79
N ASN A 60 10.63 -8.99 -1.48
CA ASN A 60 11.74 -9.64 -0.78
C ASN A 60 11.71 -11.19 -0.81
N GLY A 61 10.66 -11.79 -1.39
CA GLY A 61 10.45 -13.24 -1.44
C GLY A 61 9.06 -13.59 -1.95
N ASP A 62 8.66 -14.86 -1.89
CA ASP A 62 7.33 -15.27 -2.37
C ASP A 62 6.21 -14.68 -1.49
N ASP A 63 5.40 -13.79 -2.08
CA ASP A 63 4.12 -13.31 -1.54
C ASP A 63 3.05 -14.43 -1.60
N ASN A 64 3.23 -15.47 -0.79
CA ASN A 64 2.35 -16.65 -0.76
C ASN A 64 1.47 -16.75 0.48
N ALA A 65 1.50 -15.76 1.40
CA ALA A 65 0.94 -15.93 2.74
C ALA A 65 -0.05 -14.83 3.21
N GLY A 66 -0.46 -13.91 2.33
CA GLY A 66 -1.27 -12.74 2.73
C GLY A 66 -2.71 -12.72 2.21
N ASP A 67 -3.48 -11.74 2.70
CA ASP A 67 -4.80 -11.36 2.19
C ASP A 67 -4.75 -10.49 0.90
N GLY A 68 -3.57 -10.40 0.28
CA GLY A 68 -3.31 -9.57 -0.90
C GLY A 68 -3.26 -8.07 -0.62
N LEU A 69 -3.43 -7.62 0.64
CA LEU A 69 -3.40 -6.21 1.05
C LEU A 69 -2.10 -5.77 1.71
N SER A 70 -1.18 -6.70 1.95
CA SER A 70 0.17 -6.43 2.47
C SER A 70 0.87 -5.33 1.66
N VAL A 71 0.77 -5.37 0.32
CA VAL A 71 1.35 -4.32 -0.55
C VAL A 71 0.74 -2.94 -0.29
N VAL A 72 -0.58 -2.87 -0.06
CA VAL A 72 -1.28 -1.60 0.21
C VAL A 72 -0.84 -1.02 1.54
N ARG A 73 -0.71 -1.87 2.58
CA ARG A 73 -0.23 -1.47 3.91
C ARG A 73 1.21 -0.96 3.84
N ALA A 74 2.10 -1.68 3.16
CA ALA A 74 3.50 -1.28 3.02
C ALA A 74 3.66 0.07 2.28
N VAL A 75 2.93 0.25 1.19
CA VAL A 75 2.97 1.49 0.40
C VAL A 75 2.33 2.65 1.16
N ALA A 76 1.19 2.46 1.81
CA ALA A 76 0.56 3.49 2.63
C ALA A 76 1.50 3.95 3.75
N TRP A 77 2.11 3.01 4.46
CA TRP A 77 3.11 3.32 5.48
C TRP A 77 4.25 4.18 4.91
N ALA A 78 4.84 3.77 3.79
CA ALA A 78 5.95 4.50 3.16
C ALA A 78 5.55 5.90 2.65
N VAL A 79 4.34 6.06 2.09
CA VAL A 79 3.79 7.37 1.70
C VAL A 79 3.63 8.27 2.91
N TRP A 80 3.15 7.72 4.02
CA TRP A 80 2.90 8.48 5.24
C TRP A 80 4.18 8.85 5.99
N ASP A 81 5.18 7.98 5.95
CA ASP A 81 6.51 8.15 6.57
C ASP A 81 7.39 9.11 5.78
N ALA A 82 7.28 9.13 4.44
CA ALA A 82 8.05 10.04 3.60
C ALA A 82 7.82 11.52 3.93
N GLN A 83 6.74 11.88 4.64
CA GLN A 83 6.33 13.26 4.98
C GLN A 83 6.28 14.23 3.79
N LEU A 84 6.35 13.70 2.56
CA LEU A 84 6.18 14.44 1.33
C LEU A 84 4.70 14.65 1.06
N ASP A 85 4.37 15.66 0.27
CA ASP A 85 3.01 15.83 -0.22
C ASP A 85 2.61 14.60 -1.03
N ALA A 86 1.67 13.83 -0.49
CA ALA A 86 1.23 12.57 -1.07
C ALA A 86 0.77 12.75 -2.52
N ALA A 87 0.24 13.93 -2.89
CA ALA A 87 -0.17 14.24 -4.24
C ALA A 87 0.97 14.18 -5.28
N HIS A 88 2.22 14.34 -4.84
CA HIS A 88 3.40 14.39 -5.71
C HIS A 88 4.22 13.09 -5.68
N ILE A 89 3.82 12.10 -4.88
CA ILE A 89 4.55 10.84 -4.78
C ILE A 89 4.26 9.95 -5.98
N ARG A 90 5.31 9.48 -6.64
CA ARG A 90 5.23 8.50 -7.73
C ARG A 90 5.53 7.11 -7.21
N ILE A 91 4.66 6.14 -7.48
CA ILE A 91 4.85 4.74 -7.09
C ILE A 91 5.24 3.92 -8.31
N GLN A 92 6.36 3.20 -8.21
CA GLN A 92 6.93 2.36 -9.25
C GLN A 92 7.21 0.95 -8.73
N ALA A 93 7.21 -0.02 -9.64
CA ALA A 93 7.56 -1.40 -9.35
C ALA A 93 8.98 -1.72 -9.85
N ALA A 94 9.82 -2.29 -8.98
CA ALA A 94 11.15 -2.76 -9.34
C ALA A 94 11.14 -4.15 -10.00
N ASP A 95 10.15 -4.98 -9.68
CA ASP A 95 10.00 -6.34 -10.19
C ASP A 95 8.56 -6.62 -10.66
N GLU A 96 8.38 -7.74 -11.37
CA GLU A 96 7.10 -8.10 -11.98
C GLU A 96 6.03 -8.47 -10.94
N GLN A 97 6.43 -9.03 -9.80
CA GLN A 97 5.51 -9.38 -8.72
C GLN A 97 4.96 -8.12 -8.04
N ALA A 98 5.82 -7.15 -7.73
CA ALA A 98 5.43 -5.82 -7.29
C ALA A 98 4.56 -5.12 -8.32
N ARG A 99 4.87 -5.24 -9.62
CA ARG A 99 4.07 -4.65 -10.69
C ARG A 99 2.66 -5.21 -10.71
N ASN A 100 2.50 -6.53 -10.63
CA ASN A 100 1.20 -7.18 -10.64
C ASN A 100 0.38 -6.85 -9.39
N ALA A 101 1.01 -6.83 -8.21
CA ALA A 101 0.37 -6.45 -6.96
C ALA A 101 -0.09 -4.97 -6.98
N LEU A 102 0.75 -4.05 -7.45
CA LEU A 102 0.39 -2.63 -7.56
C LEU A 102 -0.68 -2.37 -8.62
N LYS A 103 -0.64 -3.08 -9.77
CA LYS A 103 -1.69 -3.00 -10.81
C LYS A 103 -3.04 -3.44 -10.27
N ARG A 104 -3.09 -4.55 -9.52
CA ARG A 104 -4.31 -5.08 -8.91
C ARG A 104 -5.05 -4.03 -8.07
N TRP A 105 -4.29 -3.17 -7.38
CA TRP A 105 -4.84 -2.12 -6.52
C TRP A 105 -4.83 -0.72 -7.14
N SER A 106 -4.51 -0.61 -8.44
CA SER A 106 -4.43 0.66 -9.18
C SER A 106 -3.49 1.70 -8.52
N LEU A 107 -2.39 1.23 -7.92
CA LEU A 107 -1.42 2.05 -7.20
C LEU A 107 -0.24 2.51 -8.07
N LEU A 108 -0.05 1.94 -9.25
CA LEU A 108 0.98 2.42 -10.17
C LEU A 108 0.66 3.86 -10.59
N SER A 109 1.64 4.75 -10.44
CA SER A 109 1.57 6.05 -11.08
C SER A 109 1.64 5.82 -12.59
N GLY A 110 0.51 6.01 -13.27
CA GLY A 110 0.50 6.02 -14.73
C GLY A 110 1.44 7.11 -15.22
N VAL A 111 2.28 6.76 -16.19
CA VAL A 111 2.78 7.77 -17.13
C VAL A 111 1.52 8.35 -17.76
N ILE A 112 1.19 9.59 -17.38
CA ILE A 112 0.34 10.41 -18.25
C ILE A 112 1.24 10.67 -19.45
N ASP A 113 1.03 9.88 -20.51
CA ASP A 113 1.47 10.23 -21.85
C ASP A 113 0.54 11.32 -22.39
#